data_AF-A0A6J6TZF4-F1
#
_entry.id   AF-A0A6J6TZF4-F1
#
_cell.length_a   1.000
_cell.length_b   1.000
_cell.length_c   1.000
_cell.angle_alpha   90.00
_cell.angle_beta   90.00
_cell.angle_gamma   90.00
#
_symmetry.space_group_name_H-M   'P 1'
#
loop_
_entity.id
_entity.type
_entity.pdbx_description
1 polymer ?
#
loop_
_entity_poly.entity_id
_entity_poly.type
_entity_poly.pdbx_seq_one_letter_code
_entity_poly.pdbx_strand_id
1 'polypeptide(L)'
;MIAQVSQNPELSPVFEDLFDADGASINVRPVTDYLPLEVQVSYGEFVGAAANRGESAIGFYTAAHTKGDPASAVLLNPSKNLKINPRLGDGLIVIGPLK
;
A
#
# COMPACT_ATOMS: atom_id res chain seq x y z
N MET A 1 20.67 -3.53 -5.15
CA MET A 1 20.02 -2.43 -5.90
C MET A 1 20.86 -1.86 -7.04
N ILE A 2 22.08 -2.38 -7.33
CA ILE A 2 22.88 -1.91 -8.49
C ILE A 2 22.24 -2.33 -9.83
N ALA A 3 21.55 -3.47 -9.86
CA ALA A 3 20.94 -4.01 -11.09
C ALA A 3 19.76 -3.18 -11.63
N GLN A 4 18.98 -2.51 -10.77
CA GLN A 4 17.81 -1.73 -11.20
C GLN A 4 18.19 -0.32 -11.68
N VAL A 5 19.19 0.32 -11.05
CA VAL A 5 19.71 1.63 -11.47
C VAL A 5 20.46 1.53 -12.81
N SER A 6 21.12 0.40 -13.09
CA SER A 6 21.82 0.16 -14.36
C SER A 6 20.89 0.13 -15.59
N GLN A 7 19.58 -0.11 -15.40
CA GLN A 7 18.62 -0.19 -16.51
C GLN A 7 17.89 1.13 -16.81
N ASN A 8 17.76 2.04 -15.83
CA ASN A 8 17.06 3.32 -16.02
C ASN A 8 17.66 4.41 -15.12
N PRO A 9 18.67 5.16 -15.60
CA PRO A 9 19.33 6.20 -14.81
C PRO A 9 18.39 7.36 -14.40
N GLU A 10 17.27 7.55 -15.11
CA GLU A 10 16.25 8.57 -14.80
C GLU A 10 15.46 8.29 -13.52
N LEU A 11 15.56 7.09 -12.93
CA LEU A 11 14.89 6.75 -11.66
C LEU A 11 15.68 7.17 -10.42
N SER A 12 16.93 7.64 -10.58
CA SER A 12 17.79 8.07 -9.46
C SER A 12 17.15 9.14 -8.56
N PRO A 13 16.50 10.21 -9.08
CA PRO A 13 15.87 11.23 -8.24
C PRO A 13 14.68 10.69 -7.44
N VAL A 14 13.97 9.69 -7.97
CA VAL A 14 12.81 9.07 -7.31
C VAL A 14 13.25 8.21 -6.13
N PHE A 15 14.38 7.51 -6.27
CA PHE A 15 14.95 6.76 -5.15
C PHE A 15 15.49 7.70 -4.07
N GLU A 16 16.14 8.81 -4.45
CA GLU A 16 16.60 9.81 -3.46
C GLU A 16 15.44 10.38 -2.65
N ASP A 17 14.32 10.76 -3.26
CA ASP A 17 13.12 11.29 -2.57
C ASP A 17 12.38 10.22 -1.72
N LEU A 18 12.33 8.97 -2.18
CA LEU A 18 11.71 7.86 -1.44
C LEU A 18 12.55 7.40 -0.23
N PHE A 19 13.87 7.67 -0.23
CA PHE A 19 14.78 7.35 0.87
C PHE A 19 15.16 8.56 1.73
N ASP A 20 14.69 9.76 1.41
CA ASP A 20 14.90 10.95 2.23
C ASP A 20 14.04 10.88 3.50
N ALA A 21 14.59 11.31 4.62
CA ALA A 21 13.98 11.17 5.94
C ALA A 21 12.75 12.09 6.14
N ASP A 22 12.58 13.09 5.28
CA ASP A 22 11.46 14.05 5.27
C ASP A 22 10.47 13.84 4.09
N GLY A 23 10.67 12.78 3.29
CA GLY A 23 9.94 12.52 2.03
C GLY A 23 8.68 11.64 2.16
N ALA A 24 8.19 11.15 1.02
CA ALA A 24 7.06 10.21 0.99
C ALA A 24 7.50 8.82 1.47
N SER A 25 6.82 8.25 2.46
CA SER A 25 7.14 6.93 3.02
C SER A 25 6.08 5.90 2.70
N ILE A 26 6.51 4.64 2.54
CA ILE A 26 5.61 3.50 2.42
C ILE A 26 5.17 3.09 3.82
N ASN A 27 3.87 3.24 4.10
CA ASN A 27 3.28 2.91 5.39
C ASN A 27 2.20 1.83 5.24
N VAL A 28 2.12 0.96 6.23
CA VAL A 28 0.97 0.06 6.40
C VAL A 28 0.06 0.69 7.44
N ARG A 29 -1.10 1.18 6.99
CA ARG A 29 -2.12 1.79 7.85
C ARG A 29 -3.28 0.80 8.02
N PRO A 30 -3.90 0.68 9.20
CA PRO A 30 -5.01 -0.25 9.39
C PRO A 30 -6.19 0.14 8.50
N VAL A 31 -6.86 -0.85 7.90
CA VAL A 31 -7.98 -0.63 6.97
C VAL A 31 -9.14 0.14 7.61
N THR A 32 -9.28 0.04 8.95
CA THR A 32 -10.24 0.77 9.78
C THR A 32 -10.10 2.28 9.69
N ASP A 33 -8.92 2.78 9.33
CA ASP A 33 -8.69 4.20 9.20
C ASP A 33 -9.38 4.75 7.95
N TYR A 34 -9.60 3.92 6.92
CA TYR A 34 -10.16 4.35 5.63
C TYR A 34 -11.63 4.00 5.49
N LEU A 35 -12.01 2.76 5.82
CA LEU A 35 -13.36 2.22 5.61
C LEU A 35 -13.76 1.29 6.77
N PRO A 36 -15.07 1.19 7.10
CA PRO A 36 -15.57 0.27 8.12
C PRO A 36 -15.43 -1.21 7.68
N LEU A 37 -15.17 -2.09 8.66
CA LEU A 37 -14.86 -3.52 8.46
C LEU A 37 -16.04 -4.40 8.02
N GLU A 38 -17.28 -3.92 8.12
CA GLU A 38 -18.47 -4.76 7.97
C GLU A 38 -19.03 -4.80 6.54
N VAL A 39 -18.40 -4.12 5.59
CA VAL A 39 -18.86 -4.03 4.20
C VAL A 39 -17.82 -4.62 3.26
N GLN A 40 -18.27 -5.48 2.33
CA GLN A 40 -17.43 -5.90 1.22
C GLN A 40 -17.15 -4.67 0.34
N VAL A 41 -15.90 -4.24 0.34
CA VAL A 41 -15.45 -3.02 -0.35
C VAL A 41 -14.51 -3.38 -1.49
N SER A 42 -14.55 -2.59 -2.55
CA SER A 42 -13.63 -2.71 -3.66
C SER A 42 -12.29 -2.07 -3.31
N TYR A 43 -11.20 -2.58 -3.89
CA TYR A 43 -9.90 -1.89 -3.77
C TYR A 43 -9.96 -0.45 -4.29
N GLY A 44 -10.78 -0.18 -5.30
CA GLY A 44 -11.03 1.18 -5.81
C GLY A 44 -11.57 2.14 -4.74
N GLU A 45 -12.40 1.67 -3.81
CA GLU A 45 -12.90 2.50 -2.70
C GLU A 45 -11.78 2.83 -1.70
N PHE A 46 -10.87 1.89 -1.42
CA PHE A 46 -9.67 2.18 -0.63
C PHE A 46 -8.75 3.20 -1.32
N VAL A 47 -8.58 3.08 -2.64
CA VAL A 47 -7.82 4.05 -3.43
C VAL A 47 -8.46 5.44 -3.33
N GLY A 48 -9.79 5.54 -3.43
CA GLY A 48 -10.51 6.81 -3.27
C GLY A 48 -10.39 7.38 -1.86
N ALA A 49 -10.52 6.54 -0.83
CA ALA A 49 -10.38 6.96 0.57
C ALA A 49 -8.96 7.43 0.90
N ALA A 50 -7.92 6.75 0.40
CA ALA A 50 -6.53 7.17 0.52
C ALA A 50 -6.27 8.49 -0.23
N ALA A 51 -6.78 8.62 -1.46
CA ALA A 51 -6.62 9.84 -2.25
C ALA A 51 -7.24 11.07 -1.56
N ASN A 52 -8.39 10.92 -0.89
CA ASN A 52 -9.01 11.99 -0.09
C ASN A 52 -8.13 12.47 1.08
N ARG A 53 -7.15 11.66 1.50
CA ARG A 53 -6.18 11.99 2.55
C ARG A 53 -4.85 12.50 2.00
N GLY A 54 -4.70 12.60 0.68
CA GLY A 54 -3.43 12.88 0.03
C GLY A 54 -2.46 11.70 0.07
N GLU A 55 -2.97 10.49 0.29
CA GLU A 55 -2.21 9.24 0.29
C GLU A 55 -2.50 8.44 -0.98
N SER A 56 -1.54 7.65 -1.45
CA SER A 56 -1.68 6.82 -2.64
C SER A 56 -1.65 5.34 -2.26
N ALA A 57 -2.78 4.65 -2.39
CA ALA A 57 -2.86 3.23 -2.08
C ALA A 57 -2.19 2.37 -3.17
N ILE A 58 -1.18 1.60 -2.78
CA ILE A 58 -0.37 0.77 -3.69
C ILE A 58 -0.56 -0.73 -3.47
N GLY A 59 -1.14 -1.13 -2.34
CA GLY A 59 -1.39 -2.53 -2.06
C GLY A 59 -2.22 -2.75 -0.81
N PHE A 60 -2.42 -4.02 -0.50
CA PHE A 60 -3.20 -4.50 0.62
C PHE A 60 -2.40 -5.55 1.38
N TYR A 61 -2.36 -5.42 2.71
CA TYR A 61 -1.81 -6.38 3.64
C TYR A 61 -2.96 -7.15 4.29
N THR A 62 -2.89 -8.48 4.29
CA THR A 62 -3.83 -9.32 5.04
C THR A 62 -3.17 -10.02 6.22
N ALA A 63 -3.80 -9.93 7.38
CA ALA A 63 -3.39 -10.67 8.57
C ALA A 63 -3.71 -12.17 8.44
N ALA A 64 -4.65 -12.56 7.57
CA ALA A 64 -5.06 -13.94 7.34
C ALA A 64 -4.13 -14.69 6.36
N HIS A 65 -2.81 -14.49 6.49
CA HIS A 65 -1.83 -15.16 5.65
C HIS A 65 -1.55 -16.59 6.12
N THR A 66 -1.13 -17.45 5.19
CA THR A 66 -0.75 -18.83 5.49
C THR A 66 0.53 -18.83 6.32
N LYS A 67 0.51 -19.44 7.51
CA LYS A 67 1.73 -19.65 8.32
C LYS A 67 2.77 -20.40 7.48
N GLY A 68 3.84 -19.71 7.11
CA GLY A 68 4.93 -20.26 6.29
C GLY A 68 5.18 -19.53 4.96
N ASP A 69 4.27 -18.67 4.52
CA ASP A 69 4.46 -17.84 3.33
C ASP A 69 4.12 -16.36 3.60
N PRO A 70 5.07 -15.57 4.14
CA PRO A 70 4.86 -14.16 4.41
C PRO A 70 4.65 -13.33 3.13
N ALA A 71 5.04 -13.83 1.95
CA ALA A 71 4.79 -13.12 0.69
C ALA A 71 3.31 -13.17 0.30
N SER A 72 2.58 -14.23 0.70
CA SER A 72 1.13 -14.32 0.51
C SER A 72 0.31 -13.30 1.34
N ALA A 73 0.95 -12.64 2.32
CA ALA A 73 0.30 -11.63 3.15
C ALA A 73 0.14 -10.28 2.46
N VAL A 74 0.87 -10.02 1.36
CA VAL A 74 0.91 -8.72 0.70
C VAL A 74 0.46 -8.86 -0.75
N LEU A 75 -0.55 -8.08 -1.11
CA LEU A 75 -1.04 -7.98 -2.47
C LEU A 75 -0.75 -6.58 -3.02
N LEU A 76 0.19 -6.49 -3.96
CA LEU A 76 0.59 -5.23 -4.60
C LEU A 76 -0.20 -5.01 -5.89
N ASN A 77 -0.59 -3.76 -6.13
CA ASN A 77 -1.40 -3.33 -7.28
C ASN A 77 -2.61 -4.25 -7.58
N PRO A 78 -3.51 -4.51 -6.61
CA PRO A 78 -4.76 -5.20 -6.90
C PRO A 78 -5.56 -4.50 -8.00
N SER A 79 -6.35 -5.29 -8.73
CA SER A 79 -7.39 -4.71 -9.58
C SER A 79 -8.33 -3.84 -8.74
N LYS A 80 -8.69 -2.65 -9.24
CA LYS A 80 -9.64 -1.75 -8.57
C LYS A 80 -11.02 -2.38 -8.34
N ASN A 81 -11.37 -3.38 -9.16
CA ASN A 81 -12.62 -4.14 -9.04
C ASN A 81 -12.51 -5.34 -8.08
N LEU A 82 -11.32 -5.59 -7.52
CA LEU A 82 -11.12 -6.66 -6.56
C LEU A 82 -11.93 -6.33 -5.30
N LYS A 83 -12.86 -7.22 -4.96
CA LYS A 83 -13.64 -7.12 -3.74
C LYS A 83 -12.85 -7.72 -2.59
N ILE A 84 -12.61 -6.91 -1.58
CA ILE A 84 -11.88 -7.25 -0.37
C ILE A 84 -12.89 -7.24 0.78
N ASN A 85 -12.79 -8.24 1.65
CA ASN A 85 -13.55 -8.26 2.89
C ASN A 85 -12.59 -7.90 4.04
N PRO A 86 -12.45 -6.59 4.37
CA PRO A 86 -11.46 -6.14 5.33
C PRO A 86 -11.75 -6.71 6.72
N ARG A 87 -10.73 -7.23 7.38
CA ARG A 87 -10.81 -7.76 8.74
C ARG A 87 -9.95 -6.93 9.69
N LEU A 88 -10.26 -7.05 10.98
CA LEU A 88 -9.42 -6.47 12.02
C LEU A 88 -8.00 -7.07 11.92
N GLY A 89 -6.98 -6.21 11.76
CA GLY A 89 -5.59 -6.61 11.55
C GLY A 89 -5.11 -6.53 10.09
N ASP A 90 -6.01 -6.37 9.12
CA ASP A 90 -5.62 -6.05 7.75
C ASP A 90 -5.12 -4.60 7.64
N GLY A 91 -4.27 -4.33 6.66
CA GLY A 91 -3.66 -3.03 6.43
C GLY A 91 -3.73 -2.60 4.97
N LEU A 92 -3.88 -1.31 4.73
CA LEU A 92 -3.68 -0.70 3.42
C LEU A 92 -2.24 -0.22 3.31
N ILE A 93 -1.56 -0.59 2.24
CA ILE A 93 -0.20 -0.13 1.94
C ILE A 93 -0.34 1.16 1.14
N VAL A 94 0.12 2.26 1.72
CA VAL A 94 0.00 3.60 1.14
C VAL A 94 1.36 4.28 1.04
N ILE A 95 1.50 5.13 0.04
CA ILE A 95 2.57 6.11 -0.09
C ILE A 95 2.00 7.47 0.26
N GLY A 96 2.60 8.16 1.22
CA GLY A 96 2.17 9.48 1.63
C GLY A 96 3.23 10.20 2.46
N PRO A 97 3.03 11.49 2.76
CA PRO A 97 3.93 12.24 3.63
C PRO A 97 4.02 11.59 5.02
N LEU A 98 5.21 11.61 5.61
CA LEU A 98 5.41 11.26 7.03
C LEU A 98 4.53 12.18 7.90
N LYS A 99 3.44 11.65 8.43
CA LYS A 99 2.58 12.28 9.43
C LYS A 99 2.40 11.35 10.64
#